data_AF-A0A419QXZ8-F1
#
_entry.id   AF-A0A419QXZ8-F1
#
_cell.length_a   1.000
_cell.length_b   1.000
_cell.length_c   1.000
_cell.angle_alpha   90.00
_cell.angle_beta   90.00
_cell.angle_gamma   90.00
#
_symmetry.space_group_name_H-M   'P 1'
#
loop_
_entity.id
_entity.type
_entity.pdbx_description
1 polymer ?
#
loop_
_entity_poly.entity_id
_entity_poly.type
_entity_poly.pdbx_seq_one_letter_code
_entity_poly.pdbx_strand_id
1 'polypeptide(L)' 'MIAAKRMAGYLASQAFAGPYLQDQLLLPFAMAGRGAFTTVKLSEHTRTAVNLIERFSGRIFRFSETDDGAHLAKVC' A
#
# COMPACT_ATOMS: atom_id res chain seq x y z
N MET A 1 23.83 8.67 3.17
CA MET A 1 23.12 8.18 4.38
C MET A 1 21.58 8.16 4.29
N ILE A 2 20.93 8.85 3.34
CA ILE A 2 19.46 8.92 3.25
C ILE A 2 18.82 7.54 3.00
N ALA A 3 19.41 6.71 2.12
CA ALA A 3 18.91 5.37 1.83
C ALA A 3 18.93 4.45 3.07
N ALA A 4 20.04 4.47 3.83
CA ALA A 4 20.17 3.67 5.06
C ALA A 4 19.11 4.04 6.10
N LYS A 5 18.84 5.35 6.29
CA LYS A 5 17.80 5.82 7.22
C LYS A 5 16.40 5.36 6.81
N ARG A 6 16.07 5.41 5.51
CA ARG A 6 14.78 4.91 4.98
C ARG A 6 14.65 3.40 5.16
N MET A 7 15.72 2.66 4.88
CA MET A 7 15.74 1.21 5.06
C MET A 7 15.56 0.82 6.52
N ALA A 8 16.22 1.50 7.46
CA ALA A 8 16.06 1.25 8.88
C ALA A 8 14.60 1.42 9.35
N GLY A 9 13.91 2.46 8.87
CA GLY A 9 12.48 2.66 9.16
C GLY A 9 11.59 1.56 8.60
N TYR A 10 11.89 1.07 7.39
CA TYR A 10 11.17 -0.05 6.79
C TYR A 10 11.43 -1.37 7.53
N LEU A 11 12.69 -1.66 7.90
CA LEU A 11 13.07 -2.86 8.66
C LEU A 11 12.45 -2.91 10.07
N ALA A 12 12.08 -1.75 10.63
CA ALA A 12 11.35 -1.66 11.89
C ALA A 12 9.83 -1.89 11.74
N SER A 13 9.31 -1.91 10.51
CA SER A 13 7.90 -2.17 10.21
C SER A 13 7.66 -3.64 9.90
N GLN A 14 6.48 -4.14 10.25
CA GLN A 14 6.00 -5.47 9.85
C GLN A 14 5.24 -5.46 8.51
N ALA A 15 5.19 -4.30 7.84
CA ALA A 15 4.55 -4.17 6.54
C ALA A 15 5.29 -5.01 5.48
N PHE A 16 4.53 -5.78 4.70
CA PHE A 16 5.05 -6.53 3.55
C PHE A 16 5.57 -5.59 2.44
N ALA A 17 4.85 -4.49 2.20
CA ALA A 17 5.19 -3.51 1.18
C ALA A 17 5.77 -2.23 1.78
N GLY A 18 6.98 -1.88 1.35
CA GLY A 18 7.59 -0.59 1.64
C GLY A 18 6.95 0.56 0.83
N PRO A 19 7.41 1.81 1.05
CA PRO A 19 6.80 3.00 0.47
C PRO A 19 6.71 3.02 -1.06
N TYR A 20 7.61 2.31 -1.75
CA TYR A 20 7.65 2.25 -3.21
C TYR A 20 6.93 1.01 -3.78
N LEU A 21 6.99 -0.11 -3.06
CA LEU A 21 6.37 -1.35 -3.51
C LEU A 21 4.84 -1.27 -3.43
N GLN A 22 4.32 -0.51 -2.47
CA GLN A 22 2.88 -0.34 -2.30
C GLN A 22 2.20 0.17 -3.58
N ASP A 23 2.79 1.13 -4.28
CA ASP A 23 2.22 1.71 -5.51
C ASP A 23 2.20 0.67 -6.65
N GLN A 24 3.23 -0.16 -6.74
CA GLN A 24 3.36 -1.18 -7.76
C GLN A 24 2.35 -2.31 -7.59
N LEU A 25 1.89 -2.57 -6.36
CA LEU A 25 0.94 -3.64 -6.05
C LEU A 25 -0.52 -3.23 -6.24
N LEU A 26 -0.84 -1.94 -6.23
CA LEU A 26 -2.23 -1.48 -6.36
C LEU A 26 -2.90 -2.00 -7.64
N LEU A 27 -2.28 -1.78 -8.80
CA LEU A 27 -2.90 -2.18 -10.08
C LEU A 27 -3.03 -3.71 -10.23
N PRO A 28 -2.00 -4.53 -9.94
CA PRO A 28 -2.13 -5.99 -9.99
C PRO A 28 -3.26 -6.54 -9.10
N PHE A 29 -3.37 -6.07 -7.85
CA PHE A 29 -4.43 -6.48 -6.95
C PHE A 29 -5.81 -5.99 -7.43
N ALA A 30 -5.87 -4.75 -7.93
CA ALA A 30 -7.06 -4.22 -8.55
C ALA A 30 -7.47 -5.04 -9.76
N MET A 31 -6.57 -5.54 -10.61
CA MET A 31 -6.92 -6.41 -11.74
C MET A 31 -7.36 -7.81 -11.29
N ALA A 32 -6.73 -8.37 -10.25
CA ALA A 32 -7.12 -9.65 -9.67
C ALA A 32 -8.51 -9.61 -9.00
N GLY A 33 -8.90 -8.43 -8.47
CA GLY A 33 -10.24 -8.18 -7.91
C GLY A 33 -10.48 -8.74 -6.53
N ARG A 34 -9.42 -9.25 -5.91
CA ARG A 34 -9.43 -9.78 -4.56
C ARG A 34 -8.02 -9.75 -4.00
N GLY A 35 -7.93 -9.95 -2.70
CA GLY A 35 -6.67 -10.03 -1.98
C GLY A 35 -6.44 -8.82 -1.09
N ALA A 36 -5.43 -8.94 -0.27
CA ALA A 36 -4.98 -7.89 0.61
C ALA A 36 -3.46 -7.99 0.81
N PHE A 37 -2.84 -6.86 1.16
CA PHE A 37 -1.44 -6.80 1.53
C PHE A 37 -1.24 -5.74 2.62
N THR A 38 -0.23 -5.91 3.46
CA THR A 38 0.18 -4.88 4.44
C THR A 38 1.20 -3.94 3.80
N THR A 39 1.07 -2.66 4.10
CA THR A 39 1.98 -1.61 3.65
C THR A 39 2.30 -0.66 4.79
N VAL A 40 3.39 0.09 4.66
CA VAL A 40 3.68 1.24 5.51
C VAL A 40 2.64 2.35 5.33
N LYS A 41 2.77 3.45 6.07
CA LYS A 41 1.92 4.64 5.89
C LYS A 41 1.81 5.03 4.41
N LEU A 42 0.57 5.17 3.93
CA LEU A 42 0.30 5.54 2.55
C LEU A 42 0.91 6.90 2.23
N SER A 43 1.55 6.98 1.08
CA SER A 43 2.00 8.25 0.50
C SER A 43 0.85 8.95 -0.22
N GLU A 44 0.98 10.26 -0.47
CA GLU A 44 0.02 11.00 -1.31
C GLU A 44 -0.04 10.46 -2.75
N HIS A 45 1.08 9.96 -3.28
CA HIS A 45 1.11 9.27 -4.57
C HIS A 45 0.25 8.00 -4.54
N THR A 46 0.35 7.20 -3.48
CA THR A 46 -0.45 5.99 -3.28
C THR A 46 -1.94 6.31 -3.21
N ARG A 47 -2.31 7.36 -2.46
CA ARG A 47 -3.71 7.83 -2.38
C ARG A 47 -4.26 8.24 -3.75
N THR A 48 -3.45 8.96 -4.52
CA THR A 48 -3.81 9.39 -5.88
C THR A 48 -3.97 8.20 -6.82
N ALA A 49 -3.06 7.22 -6.75
CA ALA A 49 -3.10 6.00 -7.56
C ALA A 49 -4.35 5.15 -7.24
N VAL A 50 -4.74 5.01 -5.97
CA VAL A 50 -5.99 4.34 -5.56
C VAL A 50 -7.20 5.03 -6.20
N ASN A 51 -7.27 6.37 -6.12
CA ASN A 51 -8.40 7.10 -6.70
C ASN A 51 -8.46 6.95 -8.22
N LEU A 52 -7.30 6.92 -8.90
CA LEU A 52 -7.24 6.66 -10.34
C LEU A 52 -7.77 5.25 -10.67
N ILE A 53 -7.29 4.24 -9.95
CA ILE A 53 -7.71 2.85 -10.15
C ILE A 53 -9.23 2.71 -9.94
N GLU A 54 -9.78 3.34 -8.91
CA GLU A 54 -11.22 3.34 -8.64
C GLU A 54 -12.00 3.94 -9.82
N ARG A 55 -11.57 5.08 -10.37
CA ARG A 55 -12.23 5.72 -11.51
C ARG A 55 -12.19 4.88 -12.79
N PHE A 56 -11.09 4.19 -13.05
CA PHE A 56 -10.89 3.45 -14.30
C PHE A 56 -11.39 2.00 -14.25
N SER A 57 -11.37 1.36 -13.09
CA SER A 57 -11.73 -0.06 -12.93
C SER A 57 -13.01 -0.29 -12.11
N GLY A 58 -13.50 0.72 -11.40
CA GLY A 58 -14.61 0.61 -10.44
C GLY A 58 -14.26 -0.13 -9.15
N ARG A 59 -13.00 -0.54 -8.96
CA ARG A 59 -12.55 -1.32 -7.80
C ARG A 59 -12.04 -0.42 -6.69
N ILE A 60 -12.41 -0.76 -5.45
CA ILE A 60 -12.16 0.08 -4.29
C ILE A 60 -11.14 -0.60 -3.39
N PHE A 61 -10.24 0.18 -2.80
CA PHE A 61 -9.38 -0.28 -1.72
C PHE A 61 -9.91 0.22 -0.37
N ARG A 62 -10.05 -0.69 0.58
CA ARG A 62 -10.24 -0.35 2.00
C ARG A 62 -8.91 -0.44 2.71
N PHE A 63 -8.64 0.55 3.54
CA PHE A 63 -7.43 0.61 4.35
C PHE A 63 -7.81 0.57 5.84
N SER A 64 -7.13 -0.26 6.61
CA SER A 64 -7.22 -0.29 8.07
C SER A 64 -5.83 -0.33 8.68
N GLU A 65 -5.65 0.30 9.82
CA GLU A 65 -4.42 0.16 10.60
C GLU A 65 -4.43 -1.18 11.33
N THR A 66 -3.24 -1.75 11.54
CA THR A 66 -3.01 -3.00 12.26
C THR A 66 -2.30 -2.70 13.58
N ASP A 67 -2.32 -3.66 14.51
CA ASP A 67 -1.78 -3.46 15.87
C ASP A 67 -0.29 -3.09 15.91
N ASP A 68 0.46 -3.41 14.84
CA ASP A 68 1.89 -3.12 14.69
C ASP A 68 2.18 -1.80 13.93
N GLY A 69 1.15 -1.02 13.61
CA GLY A 69 1.26 0.27 12.90
C GLY A 69 1.42 0.14 11.38
N ALA A 70 1.35 -1.06 10.80
CA ALA A 70 1.18 -1.21 9.35
C ALA A 70 -0.27 -0.93 8.93
N HIS A 71 -0.48 -0.69 7.64
CA HIS A 71 -1.79 -0.52 7.04
C HIS A 71 -2.14 -1.72 6.16
N LEU A 72 -3.26 -2.38 6.43
CA LEU A 72 -3.81 -3.42 5.58
C LEU A 72 -4.61 -2.78 4.43
N ALA A 73 -4.19 -3.02 3.20
CA ALA A 73 -4.90 -2.64 1.98
C ALA A 73 -5.67 -3.84 1.43
N LYS A 74 -7.00 -3.74 1.30
CA LYS A 74 -7.87 -4.82 0.81
C LYS A 74 -8.71 -4.37 -0.38
N VAL A 75 -8.68 -5.15 -1.46
CA VAL A 75 -9.53 -4.92 -2.65
C VAL A 75 -10.96 -5.37 -2.35
N CYS A 76 -11.93 -4.54 -2.73
CA CYS A 76 -13.36 -4.77 -2.64
C CYS A 76 -14.02 -4.69 -4.02
#